data_AF-A0A7C1VLP5-F1
#
_entry.id   AF-A0A7C1VLP5-F1
#
_cell.length_a   1.000
_cell.length_b   1.000
_cell.length_c   1.000
_cell.angle_alpha   90.00
_cell.angle_beta   90.00
_cell.angle_gamma   90.00
#
_symmetry.space_group_name_H-M   'P 1'
#
loop_
_entity.id
_entity.type
_entity.pdbx_description
1 polymer ?
#
loop_
_entity_poly.entity_id
_entity_poly.type
_entity_poly.pdbx_seq_one_letter_code
_entity_poly.pdbx_strand_id
1 'polypeptide(L)'
;MKRIEKNHGHWQLRGDLRDILIECRAEESTRYAISGIHVGENVLASTDGRRLVELQATHKIPEGNYFCTTDGFLLNTIEGNFPKYKDIIPEKSTLKKIVEVSAAGGNIIGLILGELCHAGCIIKLSLYEKPIEILSKAICGNCKVYVNKDSAADHPFMIEVETSFGDLRYIQMPINVENEVKDK
;
A
#
# COMPACT_ATOMS: atom_id res chain seq x y z
N MET A 1 3.70 1.81 21.80
CA MET A 1 2.86 0.59 21.73
C MET A 1 3.52 -0.36 20.73
N LYS A 2 3.91 -1.59 21.11
CA LYS A 2 4.58 -2.53 20.20
C LYS A 2 3.54 -3.18 19.28
N ARG A 3 3.64 -2.92 17.98
CA ARG A 3 2.64 -3.34 16.96
C ARG A 3 3.13 -4.50 16.09
N ILE A 4 4.42 -4.82 16.23
CA ILE A 4 5.06 -6.05 15.78
C ILE A 4 5.58 -6.73 17.04
N GLU A 5 5.12 -7.96 17.30
CA GLU A 5 5.53 -8.73 18.47
C GLU A 5 5.78 -10.18 18.11
N LYS A 6 6.60 -10.86 18.91
CA LYS A 6 6.80 -12.31 18.78
C LYS A 6 5.93 -13.00 19.83
N ASN A 7 4.98 -13.81 19.38
CA ASN A 7 4.02 -14.51 20.21
C ASN A 7 3.91 -15.97 19.75
N HIS A 8 3.95 -16.91 20.69
CA HIS A 8 3.97 -18.36 20.41
C HIS A 8 5.02 -18.79 19.36
N GLY A 9 6.18 -18.13 19.33
CA GLY A 9 7.23 -18.41 18.34
C GLY A 9 7.04 -17.74 16.98
N HIS A 10 5.87 -17.15 16.70
CA HIS A 10 5.54 -16.48 15.45
C HIS A 10 5.55 -14.95 15.60
N TRP A 11 5.80 -14.23 14.51
CA TRP A 11 5.63 -12.78 14.48
C TRP A 11 4.16 -12.43 14.26
N GLN A 12 3.66 -11.41 14.95
CA GLN A 12 2.28 -10.95 14.85
C GLN A 12 2.24 -9.44 14.56
N LEU A 13 1.50 -9.06 13.51
CA LEU A 13 1.14 -7.68 13.18
C LEU A 13 -0.19 -7.32 13.85
N ARG A 14 -0.32 -6.10 14.38
CA ARG A 14 -1.53 -5.66 15.09
C ARG A 14 -2.08 -4.31 14.63
N GLY A 15 -3.40 -4.17 14.70
CA GLY A 15 -4.11 -2.93 14.41
C GLY A 15 -4.02 -2.53 12.94
N ASP A 16 -4.01 -1.22 12.68
CA ASP A 16 -4.08 -0.66 11.32
C ASP A 16 -2.93 -1.12 10.41
N LEU A 17 -1.77 -1.45 11.00
CA LEU A 17 -0.63 -2.05 10.31
C LEU A 17 -0.98 -3.37 9.61
N ARG A 18 -1.72 -4.25 10.30
CA ARG A 18 -2.18 -5.52 9.72
C ARG A 18 -3.18 -5.24 8.61
N ASP A 19 -4.15 -4.36 8.89
CA ASP A 19 -5.29 -4.14 8.02
C ASP A 19 -4.86 -3.54 6.68
N ILE A 20 -3.89 -2.61 6.69
CA ILE A 20 -3.38 -2.00 5.45
C ILE A 20 -2.61 -2.97 4.55
N LEU A 21 -1.81 -3.85 5.14
CA LEU A 21 -1.03 -4.85 4.40
C LEU A 21 -1.93 -5.98 3.86
N ILE A 22 -2.96 -6.39 4.63
CA ILE A 22 -3.95 -7.38 4.19
C ILE A 22 -4.84 -6.81 3.08
N GLU A 23 -5.24 -5.54 3.17
CA GLU A 23 -6.12 -4.92 2.17
C GLU A 23 -5.51 -4.94 0.76
N CYS A 24 -4.18 -4.88 0.63
CA CYS A 24 -3.48 -4.83 -0.64
C CYS A 24 -2.82 -6.14 -1.06
N ARG A 25 -3.20 -7.29 -0.46
CA ARG A 25 -2.71 -8.61 -0.91
C ARG A 25 -3.64 -9.19 -1.97
N ALA A 26 -3.07 -10.03 -2.84
CA ALA A 26 -3.85 -10.79 -3.80
C ALA A 26 -4.60 -11.96 -3.12
N GLU A 27 -5.72 -12.38 -3.69
CA GLU A 27 -6.33 -13.67 -3.32
C GLU A 27 -5.46 -14.83 -3.82
N GLU A 28 -4.93 -14.70 -5.04
CA GLU A 28 -4.05 -15.67 -5.69
C GLU A 28 -2.75 -15.00 -6.16
N SER A 29 -1.64 -15.73 -6.03
CA SER A 29 -0.33 -15.23 -6.47
C SER A 29 -0.20 -15.31 -7.99
N THR A 30 0.27 -14.23 -8.60
CA THR A 30 0.53 -14.12 -10.04
C THR A 30 1.94 -13.58 -10.29
N ARG A 31 2.29 -13.31 -11.55
CA ARG A 31 3.56 -12.63 -11.88
C ARG A 31 3.68 -11.24 -11.23
N TYR A 32 2.57 -10.58 -10.97
CA TYR A 32 2.53 -9.19 -10.49
C TYR A 32 1.92 -9.04 -9.09
N ALA A 33 1.39 -10.11 -8.53
CA ALA A 33 0.61 -10.11 -7.30
C ALA A 33 1.04 -11.25 -6.38
N ILE A 34 0.96 -11.08 -5.06
CA ILE A 34 1.24 -12.15 -4.09
C ILE A 34 0.14 -12.20 -3.04
N SER A 35 -0.19 -13.39 -2.56
CA SER A 35 -1.16 -13.59 -1.47
C SER A 35 -0.58 -13.40 -0.06
N GLY A 36 0.68 -12.98 0.02
CA GLY A 36 1.45 -12.81 1.25
C GLY A 36 1.89 -11.39 1.52
N ILE A 37 2.60 -11.24 2.64
CA ILE A 37 3.37 -10.05 2.99
C ILE A 37 4.83 -10.36 2.74
N HIS A 38 5.48 -9.54 1.94
CA HIS A 38 6.92 -9.56 1.78
C HIS A 38 7.58 -8.82 2.93
N VAL A 39 8.57 -9.46 3.54
CA VAL A 39 9.41 -8.92 4.59
C VAL A 39 10.80 -8.78 4.01
N GLY A 40 11.25 -7.55 3.81
CA GLY A 40 12.62 -7.23 3.42
C GLY A 40 13.38 -6.55 4.56
N GLU A 41 14.56 -6.03 4.26
CA GLU A 41 15.33 -5.25 5.23
C GLU A 41 14.61 -3.93 5.58
N ASN A 42 14.00 -3.88 6.78
CA ASN A 42 13.21 -2.75 7.29
C ASN A 42 11.97 -2.38 6.45
N VAL A 43 11.45 -3.32 5.67
CA VAL A 43 10.30 -3.08 4.81
C VAL A 43 9.29 -4.21 4.91
N LEU A 44 8.02 -3.85 5.04
CA LEU A 44 6.88 -4.75 4.88
C LEU A 44 6.10 -4.31 3.65
N ALA A 45 5.90 -5.20 2.69
CA ALA A 45 5.23 -4.88 1.45
C ALA A 45 4.15 -5.91 1.10
N SER A 46 3.10 -5.45 0.42
CA SER A 46 2.01 -6.30 -0.09
C SER A 46 1.48 -5.72 -1.39
N THR A 47 1.14 -6.59 -2.34
CA THR A 47 0.62 -6.18 -3.64
C THR A 47 -0.36 -7.19 -4.22
N ASP A 48 -1.43 -6.66 -4.83
CA ASP A 48 -2.41 -7.42 -5.60
C ASP A 48 -2.21 -7.26 -7.12
N GLY A 49 -1.07 -6.68 -7.53
CA GLY A 49 -0.76 -6.38 -8.93
C GLY A 49 -1.37 -5.08 -9.48
N ARG A 50 -2.30 -4.45 -8.75
CA ARG A 50 -2.84 -3.12 -9.06
C ARG A 50 -2.52 -2.09 -7.97
N ARG A 51 -2.39 -2.56 -6.75
CA ARG A 51 -2.06 -1.80 -5.55
C ARG A 51 -0.75 -2.31 -4.99
N LEU A 52 0.02 -1.41 -4.43
CA LEU A 52 1.21 -1.71 -3.65
C LEU A 52 1.17 -0.90 -2.37
N VAL A 53 1.31 -1.57 -1.24
CA VAL A 53 1.63 -0.94 0.04
C VAL A 53 3.07 -1.31 0.38
N GLU A 54 3.86 -0.29 0.70
CA GLU A 54 5.21 -0.44 1.22
C GLU A 54 5.33 0.34 2.53
N LEU A 55 5.55 -0.35 3.64
CA LEU A 55 5.82 0.26 4.93
C LEU A 55 7.31 0.13 5.26
N GLN A 56 7.97 1.27 5.40
CA GLN A 56 9.33 1.40 5.90
C GLN A 56 9.29 1.41 7.43
N ALA A 57 9.62 0.28 8.05
CA ALA A 57 9.56 0.09 9.49
C ALA A 57 10.73 -0.78 9.99
N THR A 58 11.40 -0.34 11.05
CA THR A 58 12.42 -1.17 11.69
C THR A 58 11.79 -2.38 12.38
N HIS A 59 12.23 -3.58 12.02
CA HIS A 59 11.77 -4.83 12.62
C HIS A 59 12.88 -5.86 12.78
N LYS A 60 12.55 -6.97 13.44
CA LYS A 60 13.44 -8.14 13.62
C LYS A 60 12.89 -9.41 12.97
N ILE A 61 11.85 -9.26 12.15
CA ILE A 61 11.29 -10.36 11.37
C ILE A 61 12.34 -10.76 10.33
N PRO A 62 12.70 -12.05 10.21
CA PRO A 62 13.56 -12.52 9.14
C PRO A 62 12.97 -12.20 7.77
N GLU A 63 13.84 -11.97 6.79
CA GLU A 63 13.39 -11.69 5.42
C GLU A 63 12.72 -12.92 4.80
N GLY A 64 11.70 -12.68 3.97
CA GLY A 64 10.95 -13.74 3.30
C GLY A 64 9.53 -13.33 2.94
N ASN A 65 8.77 -14.29 2.41
CA ASN A 65 7.36 -14.10 2.08
C ASN A 65 6.51 -14.86 3.09
N TYR A 66 5.57 -14.16 3.72
CA TYR A 66 4.79 -14.68 4.82
C TYR A 66 3.31 -14.68 4.49
N PHE A 67 2.64 -15.79 4.77
CA PHE A 67 1.19 -15.77 4.87
C PHE A 67 0.82 -15.03 6.14
N CYS A 68 -0.09 -14.07 6.03
CA CYS A 68 -0.62 -13.33 7.17
C CYS A 68 -2.02 -13.85 7.52
N THR A 69 -2.18 -14.44 8.69
CA THR A 69 -3.50 -14.88 9.16
C THR A 69 -4.41 -13.68 9.45
N THR A 70 -5.72 -13.91 9.58
CA THR A 70 -6.68 -12.88 9.99
C THR A 70 -6.30 -12.23 11.32
N ASP A 71 -5.69 -13.00 12.23
CA ASP A 71 -5.20 -12.51 13.53
C ASP A 71 -3.83 -11.81 13.44
N GLY A 72 -3.26 -11.69 12.24
CA GLY A 72 -2.01 -11.01 11.97
C GLY A 72 -0.75 -11.84 12.19
N PHE A 73 -0.86 -13.17 12.39
CA PHE A 73 0.31 -14.03 12.51
C PHE A 73 0.98 -14.24 11.16
N LEU A 74 2.30 -14.09 11.13
CA LEU A 74 3.14 -14.30 9.97
C LEU A 74 3.67 -15.74 9.96
N LEU A 75 3.20 -16.53 8.99
CA LEU A 75 3.57 -17.93 8.78
C LEU A 75 4.46 -18.02 7.55
N ASN A 76 5.70 -18.49 7.73
CA ASN A 76 6.66 -18.69 6.65
C ASN A 76 6.30 -19.95 5.85
N THR A 77 5.30 -19.81 4.99
CA THR A 77 4.68 -20.92 4.24
C THR A 77 4.50 -20.60 2.76
N ILE A 78 4.85 -19.38 2.35
CA ILE A 78 4.71 -18.93 0.96
C ILE A 78 6.06 -19.07 0.27
N GLU A 79 6.13 -19.99 -0.68
CA GLU A 79 7.26 -20.10 -1.60
C GLU A 79 7.10 -19.14 -2.77
N GLY A 80 8.23 -18.72 -3.36
CA GLY A 80 8.27 -17.84 -4.51
C GLY A 80 8.93 -16.49 -4.22
N ASN A 81 9.17 -15.74 -5.30
CA ASN A 81 9.78 -14.42 -5.22
C ASN A 81 8.68 -13.37 -5.17
N PHE A 82 8.87 -12.35 -4.33
CA PHE A 82 8.00 -11.17 -4.40
C PHE A 82 8.19 -10.51 -5.78
N PRO A 83 7.11 -10.07 -6.45
CA PRO A 83 7.21 -9.40 -7.75
C PRO A 83 8.21 -8.25 -7.70
N LYS A 84 8.84 -7.92 -8.85
CA LYS A 84 9.68 -6.72 -8.97
C LYS A 84 8.81 -5.47 -8.90
N TYR A 85 8.41 -5.10 -7.70
CA TYR A 85 7.50 -4.00 -7.45
C TYR A 85 8.16 -2.63 -7.58
N LYS A 86 9.51 -2.57 -7.55
CA LYS A 86 10.26 -1.34 -7.82
C LYS A 86 9.91 -0.75 -9.19
N ASP A 87 9.55 -1.59 -10.15
CA ASP A 87 9.11 -1.19 -11.49
C ASP A 87 7.75 -0.46 -11.47
N ILE A 88 6.98 -0.60 -10.38
CA ILE A 88 5.66 0.01 -10.18
C ILE A 88 5.78 1.34 -9.43
N ILE A 89 6.85 1.55 -8.64
CA ILE A 89 7.06 2.77 -7.87
C ILE A 89 7.40 3.91 -8.84
N PRO A 90 6.54 4.94 -8.97
CA PRO A 90 6.84 6.05 -9.85
C PRO A 90 8.02 6.88 -9.34
N GLU A 91 8.88 7.32 -10.24
CA GLU A 91 9.99 8.21 -9.91
C GLU A 91 9.47 9.57 -9.43
N LYS A 92 9.98 10.09 -8.30
CA LYS A 92 9.49 11.38 -7.76
C LYS A 92 9.67 12.56 -8.73
N SER A 93 10.64 12.49 -9.64
CA SER A 93 10.88 13.47 -10.69
C SER A 93 9.71 13.59 -11.69
N THR A 94 8.94 12.52 -11.91
CA THR A 94 7.79 12.49 -12.84
C THR A 94 6.47 12.85 -12.18
N LEU A 95 6.48 13.10 -10.86
CA LEU A 95 5.27 13.34 -10.08
C LEU A 95 5.10 14.80 -9.69
N LYS A 96 3.86 15.28 -9.69
CA LYS A 96 3.44 16.51 -9.02
C LYS A 96 2.68 16.18 -7.75
N LYS A 97 2.95 16.94 -6.70
CA LYS A 97 2.23 16.85 -5.43
C LYS A 97 0.92 17.63 -5.55
N ILE A 98 -0.21 16.98 -5.21
CA ILE A 98 -1.54 17.59 -5.25
C ILE A 98 -2.14 17.79 -3.85
N VAL A 99 -1.67 17.03 -2.86
CA VAL A 99 -2.05 17.20 -1.45
C VAL A 99 -0.80 17.20 -0.59
N GLU A 100 -0.76 18.08 0.40
CA GLU A 100 0.16 18.02 1.53
C GLU A 100 -0.58 18.49 2.78
N VAL A 101 -0.71 17.60 3.76
CA VAL A 101 -1.33 17.92 5.05
C VAL A 101 -0.46 17.40 6.17
N SER A 102 -0.18 18.23 7.17
CA SER A 102 0.39 17.83 8.45
C SER A 102 -0.76 17.47 9.40
N ALA A 103 -0.69 16.33 10.09
CA ALA A 103 -1.75 15.88 10.99
C ALA A 103 -2.14 16.93 12.06
N ALA A 104 -3.20 17.68 11.78
CA ALA A 104 -4.02 18.40 12.73
C ALA A 104 -5.47 18.40 12.21
N GLY A 105 -6.27 17.45 12.72
CA GLY A 105 -7.74 17.46 12.75
C GLY A 105 -8.49 18.02 11.53
N GLY A 106 -8.71 17.19 10.52
CA GLY A 106 -9.60 17.49 9.39
C GLY A 106 -10.06 16.22 8.68
N ASN A 107 -11.07 16.32 7.80
CA ASN A 107 -11.53 15.21 6.96
C ASN A 107 -10.50 14.91 5.84
N ILE A 108 -9.38 14.29 6.21
CA ILE A 108 -8.26 13.95 5.31
C ILE A 108 -8.74 13.02 4.19
N ILE A 109 -9.65 12.09 4.48
CA ILE A 109 -10.24 11.18 3.48
C ILE A 109 -10.91 11.97 2.36
N GLY A 110 -11.80 12.90 2.73
CA GLY A 110 -12.53 13.72 1.77
C GLY A 110 -11.61 14.58 0.89
N LEU A 111 -10.53 15.12 1.47
CA LEU A 111 -9.52 15.88 0.73
C LEU A 111 -8.78 14.99 -0.29
N ILE A 112 -8.27 13.83 0.15
CA ILE A 112 -7.54 12.90 -0.72
C ILE A 112 -8.43 12.42 -1.87
N LEU A 113 -9.63 11.95 -1.55
CA LEU A 113 -10.56 11.43 -2.56
C LEU A 113 -11.03 12.54 -3.52
N GLY A 114 -11.32 13.74 -3.00
CA GLY A 114 -11.71 14.89 -3.81
C GLY A 114 -10.64 15.28 -4.82
N GLU A 115 -9.40 15.41 -4.38
CA GLU A 115 -8.27 15.79 -5.24
C GLU A 115 -7.91 14.70 -6.27
N LEU A 116 -7.97 13.42 -5.88
CA LEU A 116 -7.76 12.31 -6.81
C LEU A 116 -8.87 12.21 -7.87
N CYS A 117 -10.12 12.51 -7.50
CA CYS A 117 -11.22 12.62 -8.46
C CYS A 117 -11.02 13.83 -9.39
N HIS A 118 -10.66 14.99 -8.86
CA HIS A 118 -10.39 16.18 -9.66
C HIS A 118 -9.23 15.97 -10.66
N ALA A 119 -8.19 15.23 -10.24
CA ALA A 119 -7.06 14.85 -11.09
C ALA A 119 -7.40 13.76 -12.12
N GLY A 120 -8.60 13.16 -12.07
CA GLY A 120 -9.02 12.08 -12.98
C GLY A 120 -8.42 10.70 -12.67
N CYS A 121 -7.78 10.53 -11.51
CA CYS A 121 -7.21 9.24 -11.08
C CYS A 121 -8.28 8.23 -10.66
N ILE A 122 -9.42 8.72 -10.18
CA ILE A 122 -10.51 7.90 -9.64
C ILE A 122 -11.79 8.12 -10.43
N ILE A 123 -12.22 7.07 -11.14
CA ILE A 123 -13.50 7.01 -11.85
C ILE A 123 -14.66 6.50 -10.99
N LYS A 124 -14.37 5.79 -9.89
CA LYS A 124 -15.39 5.20 -8.99
C LYS A 124 -14.90 5.18 -7.55
N LEU A 125 -15.43 6.09 -6.72
CA LEU A 125 -15.04 6.29 -5.32
C LEU A 125 -15.09 5.00 -4.48
N SER A 126 -16.12 4.18 -4.65
CA SER A 126 -16.32 2.97 -3.83
C SER A 126 -15.22 1.92 -3.98
N LEU A 127 -14.39 1.98 -5.04
CA LEU A 127 -13.22 1.10 -5.18
C LEU A 127 -12.04 1.55 -4.29
N TYR A 128 -12.08 2.78 -3.79
CA TYR A 128 -10.98 3.43 -3.09
C TYR A 128 -11.30 3.80 -1.64
N GLU A 129 -12.59 3.85 -1.26
CA GLU A 129 -13.01 4.24 0.09
C GLU A 129 -12.32 3.42 1.18
N LYS A 130 -12.36 2.09 1.09
CA LYS A 130 -11.83 1.22 2.14
C LYS A 130 -10.30 1.33 2.32
N PRO A 131 -9.46 1.27 1.27
CA PRO A 131 -8.02 1.50 1.40
C PRO A 131 -7.68 2.87 1.98
N ILE A 132 -8.35 3.94 1.51
CA ILE A 132 -8.10 5.30 1.99
C ILE A 132 -8.58 5.49 3.44
N GLU A 133 -9.68 4.83 3.83
CA GLU A 133 -10.14 4.83 5.22
C GLU A 133 -9.11 4.17 6.15
N ILE A 134 -8.59 3.00 5.78
CA ILE A 134 -7.54 2.30 6.55
C ILE A 134 -6.27 3.17 6.63
N LEU A 135 -5.85 3.75 5.51
CA LEU A 135 -4.74 4.71 5.46
C LEU A 135 -4.95 5.87 6.44
N SER A 136 -6.14 6.47 6.44
CA SER A 136 -6.44 7.64 7.26
C SER A 136 -6.32 7.37 8.77
N LYS A 137 -6.64 6.14 9.21
CA LYS A 137 -6.50 5.71 10.60
C LYS A 137 -5.03 5.53 11.00
N ALA A 138 -4.17 5.21 10.03
CA ALA A 138 -2.74 5.03 10.25
C ALA A 138 -1.94 6.35 10.26
N ILE A 139 -2.48 7.44 9.69
CA ILE A 139 -1.81 8.75 9.63
C ILE A 139 -1.58 9.30 11.04
N CYS A 140 -0.33 9.57 11.39
CA CYS A 140 0.03 10.28 12.63
C CYS A 140 0.86 11.54 12.38
N GLY A 141 1.26 11.80 11.15
CA GLY A 141 2.10 12.93 10.77
C GLY A 141 1.72 13.49 9.40
N ASN A 142 2.69 13.70 8.53
CA ASN A 142 2.44 14.24 7.21
C ASN A 142 1.81 13.21 6.26
N CYS A 143 0.87 13.67 5.45
CA CYS A 143 0.31 12.94 4.32
C CYS A 143 0.52 13.74 3.04
N LYS A 144 1.05 13.10 2.00
CA LYS A 144 1.35 13.70 0.71
C LYS A 144 0.78 12.83 -0.40
N VAL A 145 0.05 13.43 -1.32
CA VAL A 145 -0.52 12.74 -2.50
C VAL A 145 0.16 13.27 -3.75
N TYR A 146 0.58 12.33 -4.59
CA TYR A 146 1.33 12.56 -5.80
C TYR A 146 0.65 11.90 -6.99
N VAL A 147 0.60 12.61 -8.11
CA VAL A 147 0.13 12.09 -9.39
C VAL A 147 1.16 12.40 -10.47
N ASN A 148 1.12 11.68 -11.59
CA ASN A 148 1.99 11.96 -12.71
C ASN A 148 1.78 13.39 -13.27
N LYS A 149 2.86 14.06 -13.65
CA LYS A 149 2.85 15.42 -14.19
C LYS A 149 2.14 15.53 -15.53
N ASP A 150 2.33 14.54 -16.38
CA ASP A 150 1.94 14.53 -17.79
C ASP A 150 0.53 13.96 -17.97
N SER A 151 0.23 12.82 -17.33
CA SER A 151 -1.14 12.26 -17.29
C SER A 151 -1.44 11.58 -15.95
N ALA A 152 -2.25 12.24 -15.12
CA ALA A 152 -2.68 11.68 -13.84
C ALA A 152 -3.69 10.52 -13.99
N ALA A 153 -4.43 10.46 -15.10
CA ALA A 153 -5.44 9.43 -15.34
C ALA A 153 -4.86 8.11 -15.85
N ASP A 154 -3.73 8.17 -16.57
CA ASP A 154 -3.15 7.01 -17.27
C ASP A 154 -1.93 6.42 -16.56
N HIS A 155 -1.52 7.01 -15.45
CA HIS A 155 -0.34 6.59 -14.70
C HIS A 155 -0.65 6.38 -13.22
N PRO A 156 0.21 5.63 -12.50
CA PRO A 156 -0.01 5.37 -11.09
C PRO A 156 0.03 6.66 -10.27
N PHE A 157 -0.80 6.71 -9.23
CA PHE A 157 -0.67 7.72 -8.18
C PHE A 157 -0.01 7.11 -6.94
N MET A 158 0.58 7.98 -6.11
CA MET A 158 1.27 7.60 -4.88
C MET A 158 0.80 8.45 -3.70
N ILE A 159 0.56 7.81 -2.57
CA ILE A 159 0.26 8.45 -1.29
C ILE A 159 1.37 8.08 -0.33
N GLU A 160 2.08 9.08 0.20
CA GLU A 160 3.07 8.90 1.26
C GLU A 160 2.48 9.40 2.58
N VAL A 161 2.52 8.56 3.61
CA VAL A 161 2.01 8.89 4.95
C VAL A 161 3.01 8.53 6.03
N GLU A 162 3.22 9.47 6.94
CA GLU A 162 3.89 9.19 8.21
C GLU A 162 2.90 8.50 9.13
N THR A 163 3.23 7.28 9.55
CA THR A 163 2.40 6.48 10.46
C THR A 163 3.12 6.23 11.78
N SER A 164 2.36 5.80 12.79
CA SER A 164 2.96 5.41 14.08
C SER A 164 3.88 4.17 13.98
N PHE A 165 3.89 3.50 12.83
CA PHE A 165 4.66 2.29 12.55
C PHE A 165 5.92 2.58 11.73
N GLY A 166 6.00 3.75 11.08
CA GLY A 166 7.00 4.08 10.07
C GLY A 166 6.38 4.81 8.87
N ASP A 167 7.17 5.03 7.82
CA ASP A 167 6.71 5.71 6.62
C ASP A 167 6.03 4.71 5.68
N LEU A 168 4.80 4.99 5.30
CA LEU A 168 4.04 4.13 4.40
C LEU A 168 3.85 4.80 3.05
N ARG A 169 4.05 4.03 1.98
CA ARG A 169 3.72 4.40 0.61
C ARG A 169 2.62 3.49 0.10
N TYR A 170 1.54 4.09 -0.37
CA TYR A 170 0.47 3.42 -1.09
C TYR A 170 0.55 3.85 -2.55
N ILE A 171 0.62 2.90 -3.47
CA ILE A 171 0.67 3.13 -4.91
C ILE A 171 -0.48 2.40 -5.55
N GLN A 172 -1.13 3.06 -6.49
CA GLN A 172 -2.28 2.54 -7.20
C GLN A 172 -2.10 2.72 -8.69
N MET A 173 -2.18 1.61 -9.43
CA MET A 173 -2.27 1.58 -10.88
C MET A 173 -3.61 2.16 -11.34
N PRO A 174 -3.64 2.89 -12.46
CA PRO A 174 -4.86 3.44 -13.02
C PRO A 174 -5.86 2.34 -13.37
N ILE A 175 -7.14 2.53 -12.99
CA ILE A 175 -8.22 1.56 -13.25
C ILE A 175 -8.71 1.63 -14.72
N ASN A 176 -8.37 2.70 -15.45
CA ASN A 176 -8.70 2.84 -16.88
C ASN A 176 -7.93 1.87 -17.79
N VAL A 177 -7.00 1.09 -17.24
CA VAL A 177 -6.35 0.02 -17.99
C VAL A 177 -7.24 -1.21 -17.95
N GLU A 178 -8.10 -1.35 -18.95
CA GLU A 178 -8.52 -2.67 -19.39
C GLU A 178 -7.23 -3.43 -19.73
N ASN A 179 -6.80 -4.33 -18.85
CA ASN A 179 -5.81 -5.32 -19.23
C ASN A 179 -6.48 -6.17 -20.33
N GLU A 180 -6.32 -5.78 -21.60
CA GLU A 180 -6.51 -6.68 -22.72
C GLU A 180 -5.48 -7.80 -22.58
N VAL A 181 -5.81 -8.82 -21.79
CA VAL A 181 -5.14 -10.10 -21.89
C VAL A 181 -5.56 -10.64 -23.25
N LYS A 182 -4.72 -10.40 -24.27
CA LYS A 182 -4.86 -11.09 -25.55
C LYS A 182 -4.59 -12.55 -25.29
N ASP A 183 -5.65 -13.35 -25.22
CA ASP A 183 -5.56 -14.80 -25.33
C ASP A 183 -4.78 -15.13 -26.61
N LYS A 184 -3.68 -15.85 -26.45
CA LYS A 184 -2.96 -16.50 -27.56
C LYS A 184 -3.30 -17.97 -27.58
#